data_AF-A0AA40VVW3-F1
#
_entry.id   AF-A0AA40VVW3-F1
#
_cell.length_a   1.000
_cell.length_b   1.000
_cell.length_c   1.000
_cell.angle_alpha   90.00
_cell.angle_beta   90.00
_cell.angle_gamma   90.00
#
_symmetry.space_group_name_H-M   'P 1'
#
loop_
_entity.id
_entity.type
_entity.pdbx_description
1 polymer ?
#
loop_
_entity_poly.entity_id
_entity_poly.type
_entity_poly.pdbx_seq_one_letter_code
_entity_poly.pdbx_strand_id
1 'polypeptide(L)'
;MIPQRSVTQIIGITLPDELLNQPRFTKVSGYYTQKIFEQVGYPFDLRLCIKGLNKANWLSNRGVFEDLDFSKPISTEFTHQIKLTIEKSGRLDGFFVGLNLHTIEGECIDILEHEHCWLPVYFPVFEPGINVDKGDVIEAFCTRTLCENHLNPNYAIRGHLLKTNGEDIEFEYISSHWEKMFKQTPFYQRLFADNNLENYATNQSYQQKVLSSTELRSHLQRKLPDYMIPGTFVILESIPLTANGKVDKKALSAPDGILRESKYIAPRTEIEKILTKIWQELLILEKVSIHDNFFEIGGDSILSIQVVSRAKNLGIQITPKQIFQNQTITELAKVANTTDNVSAKQGLVTGIAPLTPIQHWFFAQKTQQSHHFNQSVLLEIPKNIKAEFLKKAVEQLLEHHDALRLRFSCVTSEYK
;
A
#
# COMPACT_ATOMS: atom_id res chain seq x y z
N MET A 1 -10.28 -2.02 -8.20
CA MET A 1 -11.63 -1.80 -7.68
C MET A 1 -11.90 -0.30 -7.85
N ILE A 2 -12.82 0.08 -8.72
CA ILE A 2 -13.28 1.48 -8.80
C ILE A 2 -14.34 1.61 -7.69
N PRO A 3 -14.29 2.63 -6.81
CA PRO A 3 -15.34 2.83 -5.82
C PRO A 3 -16.70 2.94 -6.52
N GLN A 4 -17.77 2.46 -5.89
CA GLN A 4 -19.13 2.62 -6.44
C GLN A 4 -19.57 4.09 -6.41
N ARG A 5 -19.16 4.82 -5.36
CA ARG A 5 -19.50 6.23 -5.18
C ARG A 5 -18.40 6.96 -4.43
N SER A 6 -18.19 8.21 -4.79
CA SER A 6 -17.22 9.12 -4.18
C SER A 6 -17.95 10.38 -3.77
N VAL A 7 -18.14 10.58 -2.46
CA VAL A 7 -18.81 11.76 -1.93
C VAL A 7 -17.78 12.65 -1.25
N THR A 8 -17.46 13.79 -1.85
CA THR A 8 -16.62 14.81 -1.22
C THR A 8 -17.50 15.62 -0.27
N GLN A 9 -17.10 15.68 0.99
CA GLN A 9 -17.77 16.44 2.03
C GLN A 9 -17.07 17.78 2.25
N ILE A 10 -17.81 18.83 2.57
CA ILE A 10 -17.31 20.15 2.97
C ILE A 10 -17.69 20.46 4.40
N ILE A 11 -16.78 21.12 5.13
CA ILE A 11 -16.98 21.55 6.51
C ILE A 11 -16.28 22.87 6.78
N GLY A 12 -16.94 23.77 7.51
CA GLY A 12 -16.37 25.02 8.00
C GLY A 12 -15.41 24.76 9.16
N ILE A 13 -14.23 25.37 9.11
CA ILE A 13 -13.15 25.09 10.06
C ILE A 13 -12.50 26.36 10.61
N THR A 14 -11.79 26.17 11.72
CA THR A 14 -10.77 27.10 12.22
C THR A 14 -9.37 26.50 12.09
N LEU A 15 -8.41 27.30 11.66
CA LEU A 15 -6.99 26.97 11.65
C LEU A 15 -6.32 27.40 12.96
N PRO A 16 -5.31 26.65 13.44
CA PRO A 16 -4.41 27.12 14.47
C PRO A 16 -3.75 28.44 14.07
N ASP A 17 -3.59 29.35 15.04
CA ASP A 17 -3.03 30.70 14.79
C ASP A 17 -1.65 30.66 14.13
N GLU A 18 -0.81 29.68 14.46
CA GLU A 18 0.50 29.51 13.84
C GLU A 18 0.39 29.30 12.33
N LEU A 19 -0.54 28.45 11.90
CA LEU A 19 -0.72 28.11 10.50
C LEU A 19 -1.38 29.24 9.71
N LEU A 20 -2.32 29.97 10.33
CA LEU A 20 -2.97 31.12 9.71
C LEU A 20 -2.00 32.29 9.53
N ASN A 21 -1.22 32.62 10.56
CA ASN A 21 -0.36 33.79 10.58
C ASN A 21 0.97 33.56 9.84
N GLN A 22 1.53 32.35 9.93
CA GLN A 22 2.81 32.01 9.31
C GLN A 22 2.75 30.68 8.55
N PRO A 23 1.90 30.57 7.50
CA PRO A 23 1.82 29.35 6.70
C PRO A 23 3.17 29.09 6.02
N ARG A 24 3.69 27.86 6.15
CA ARG A 24 4.95 27.43 5.54
C ARG A 24 4.87 26.00 5.05
N PHE A 25 5.62 25.70 4.00
CA PHE A 25 5.82 24.33 3.56
C PHE A 25 6.80 23.60 4.48
N THR A 26 6.63 22.28 4.59
CA THR A 26 7.74 21.42 5.02
C THR A 26 8.82 21.38 3.95
N LYS A 27 10.04 20.95 4.29
CA LYS A 27 11.13 20.78 3.32
C LYS A 27 10.73 19.91 2.12
N VAL A 28 9.98 18.83 2.36
CA VAL A 28 9.56 17.89 1.32
C VAL A 28 8.47 18.52 0.44
N SER A 29 7.42 19.09 1.03
CA SER A 29 6.34 19.70 0.26
C SER A 29 6.81 20.91 -0.53
N GLY A 30 7.72 21.73 0.03
CA GLY A 30 8.29 22.89 -0.67
C GLY A 30 9.10 22.50 -1.91
N TYR A 31 9.91 21.43 -1.81
CA TYR A 31 10.63 20.87 -2.95
C TYR A 31 9.69 20.43 -4.08
N TYR A 32 8.62 19.70 -3.75
CA TYR A 32 7.66 19.24 -4.78
C TYR A 32 6.84 20.39 -5.37
N THR A 33 6.44 21.38 -4.57
CA THR A 33 5.80 22.60 -5.07
C THR A 33 6.66 23.28 -6.13
N GLN A 34 7.96 23.44 -5.87
CA GLN A 34 8.88 24.02 -6.85
C GLN A 34 8.98 23.15 -8.12
N LYS A 35 9.10 21.82 -7.98
CA LYS A 35 9.16 20.91 -9.14
C LYS A 35 7.90 20.96 -9.99
N ILE A 36 6.72 21.10 -9.37
CA ILE A 36 5.47 21.28 -10.09
C ILE A 36 5.50 22.60 -10.88
N PHE A 37 5.93 23.71 -10.28
CA PHE A 37 6.05 24.99 -10.98
C PHE A 37 7.06 24.94 -12.14
N GLU A 38 8.20 24.28 -11.96
CA GLU A 38 9.19 24.04 -13.03
C GLU A 38 8.59 23.22 -14.18
N GLN A 39 7.86 22.15 -13.87
CA GLN A 39 7.23 21.29 -14.87
C GLN A 39 6.08 21.98 -15.61
N VAL A 40 5.27 22.78 -14.91
CA VAL A 40 4.15 23.53 -15.48
C VAL A 40 4.64 24.78 -16.23
N GLY A 41 5.80 25.33 -15.85
CA GLY A 41 6.41 26.50 -16.45
C GLY A 41 5.96 27.84 -15.86
N TYR A 42 5.10 27.84 -14.84
CA TYR A 42 4.68 29.03 -14.10
C TYR A 42 4.14 28.66 -12.70
N PRO A 43 4.22 29.57 -11.71
CA PRO A 43 3.62 29.36 -10.40
C PRO A 43 2.10 29.59 -10.42
N PHE A 44 1.38 28.90 -9.55
CA PHE A 44 -0.06 29.03 -9.35
C PHE A 44 -0.47 28.60 -7.94
N ASP A 45 -1.67 28.96 -7.50
CA ASP A 45 -2.21 28.57 -6.19
C ASP A 45 -2.59 27.09 -6.20
N LEU A 46 -1.67 26.24 -5.73
CA LEU A 46 -1.88 24.80 -5.58
C LEU A 46 -3.03 24.52 -4.62
N ARG A 47 -3.85 23.49 -4.89
CA ARG A 47 -4.79 22.96 -3.87
C ARG A 47 -3.99 22.34 -2.73
N LEU A 48 -4.07 22.94 -1.55
CA LEU A 48 -3.24 22.57 -0.41
C LEU A 48 -3.95 21.62 0.52
N CYS A 49 -3.17 20.64 0.94
CA CYS A 49 -3.55 19.63 1.90
C CYS A 49 -2.95 19.96 3.26
N ILE A 50 -3.78 20.16 4.29
CA ILE A 50 -3.30 20.50 5.64
C ILE A 50 -3.30 19.25 6.53
N LYS A 51 -2.17 18.96 7.18
CA LYS A 51 -2.01 17.83 8.11
C LYS A 51 -2.21 18.27 9.56
N GLY A 52 -2.71 17.36 10.39
CA GLY A 52 -2.73 17.52 11.85
C GLY A 52 -3.93 18.28 12.39
N LEU A 53 -4.92 18.58 11.55
CA LEU A 53 -6.21 19.10 12.00
C LEU A 53 -7.20 17.95 12.20
N ASN A 54 -8.00 18.03 13.25
CA ASN A 54 -8.96 17.00 13.63
C ASN A 54 -10.36 17.61 13.88
N LYS A 55 -11.32 16.80 14.35
CA LYS A 55 -12.70 17.26 14.60
C LYS A 55 -12.80 18.45 15.56
N ALA A 56 -11.80 18.70 16.41
CA ALA A 56 -11.80 19.86 17.32
C ALA A 56 -11.72 21.21 16.56
N ASN A 57 -11.19 21.20 15.33
CA ASN A 57 -11.10 22.35 14.44
C ASN A 57 -12.38 22.63 13.65
N TRP A 58 -13.37 21.74 13.73
CA TRP A 58 -14.62 21.89 12.98
C TRP A 58 -15.55 22.87 13.70
N LEU A 59 -16.16 23.77 12.93
CA LEU A 59 -17.10 24.76 13.43
C LEU A 59 -18.54 24.50 12.95
N SER A 60 -18.72 23.83 11.80
CA SER A 60 -20.03 23.53 11.23
C SER A 60 -20.32 22.03 11.16
N ASN A 61 -21.58 21.69 10.87
CA ASN A 61 -21.93 20.38 10.32
C ASN A 61 -21.27 20.16 8.94
N ARG A 62 -21.45 18.95 8.39
CA ARG A 62 -20.94 18.58 7.07
C ARG A 62 -22.00 18.81 5.98
N GLY A 63 -21.54 19.18 4.79
CA GLY A 63 -22.34 19.21 3.57
C GLY A 63 -21.69 18.39 2.46
N VAL A 64 -22.45 18.04 1.44
CA VAL A 64 -21.92 17.40 0.23
C VAL A 64 -21.35 18.49 -0.67
N PHE A 65 -20.05 18.44 -0.95
CA PHE A 65 -19.37 19.34 -1.90
C PHE A 65 -19.46 18.84 -3.34
N GLU A 66 -19.35 17.52 -3.51
CA GLU A 66 -19.39 16.84 -4.79
C GLU A 66 -19.83 15.40 -4.56
N ASP A 67 -20.66 14.87 -5.44
CA ASP A 67 -21.16 13.51 -5.38
C ASP A 67 -21.00 12.81 -6.74
N LEU A 68 -20.10 11.85 -6.79
CA LEU A 68 -19.79 11.07 -7.99
C LEU A 68 -20.29 9.63 -7.79
N ASP A 69 -21.47 9.36 -8.33
CA ASP A 69 -22.06 8.03 -8.40
C ASP A 69 -21.62 7.35 -9.71
N PHE A 70 -20.63 6.46 -9.62
CA PHE A 70 -20.05 5.78 -10.78
C PHE A 70 -20.96 4.68 -11.34
N SER A 71 -22.11 4.41 -10.72
CA SER A 71 -23.14 3.51 -11.26
C SER A 71 -24.03 4.19 -12.30
N LYS A 72 -23.91 5.52 -12.48
CA LYS A 72 -24.74 6.33 -13.37
C LYS A 72 -23.87 7.21 -14.29
N PRO A 73 -24.42 7.74 -15.39
CA PRO A 73 -23.77 8.80 -16.14
C PRO A 73 -23.53 10.02 -15.24
N ILE A 74 -22.29 10.52 -15.24
CA ILE A 74 -21.89 11.70 -14.46
C ILE A 74 -21.70 12.85 -15.44
N SER A 75 -22.43 13.96 -15.25
CA SER A 75 -22.19 15.20 -15.99
C SER A 75 -20.79 15.72 -15.67
N THR A 76 -20.04 16.24 -16.65
CA THR A 76 -18.71 16.84 -16.38
C THR A 76 -18.80 18.11 -15.55
N GLU A 77 -19.94 18.78 -15.57
CA GLU A 77 -20.18 20.03 -14.86
C GLU A 77 -21.42 19.93 -13.97
N PHE A 78 -21.40 20.63 -12.85
CA PHE A 78 -22.56 20.71 -11.96
C PHE A 78 -22.55 22.02 -11.19
N THR A 79 -23.74 22.41 -10.73
CA THR A 79 -23.94 23.39 -9.67
C THR A 79 -25.03 22.86 -8.75
N HIS A 80 -24.78 22.85 -7.44
CA HIS A 80 -25.82 22.56 -6.45
C HIS A 80 -25.63 23.43 -5.21
N GLN A 81 -26.71 23.59 -4.45
CA GLN A 81 -26.69 24.33 -3.21
C GLN A 81 -26.21 23.44 -2.05
N ILE A 82 -25.56 24.06 -1.08
CA ILE A 82 -25.24 23.51 0.23
C ILE A 82 -25.76 24.46 1.31
N LYS A 83 -26.08 23.90 2.46
CA LYS A 83 -26.43 24.64 3.67
C LYS A 83 -25.68 24.04 4.84
N LEU A 84 -24.80 24.82 5.46
CA LEU A 84 -24.06 24.44 6.66
C LEU A 84 -24.56 25.27 7.84
N THR A 85 -24.61 24.68 9.02
CA THR A 85 -24.94 25.36 10.27
C THR A 85 -23.72 25.34 11.18
N ILE A 86 -23.36 26.50 11.73
CA ILE A 86 -22.30 26.62 12.72
C ILE A 86 -22.78 25.96 14.02
N GLU A 87 -22.10 24.90 14.43
CA GLU A 87 -22.39 24.11 15.63
C GLU A 87 -21.56 24.57 16.84
N LYS A 88 -20.44 25.25 16.57
CA LYS A 88 -19.48 25.76 17.56
C LYS A 88 -19.04 27.17 17.18
N SER A 89 -19.25 28.14 18.08
CA SER A 89 -18.74 29.51 17.90
C SER A 89 -17.22 29.52 17.81
N GLY A 90 -16.68 30.43 16.99
CA GLY A 90 -15.23 30.55 16.80
C GLY A 90 -14.87 31.44 15.61
N ARG A 91 -13.61 31.38 15.21
CA ARG A 91 -13.10 32.06 14.01
C ARG A 91 -13.16 31.11 12.82
N LEU A 92 -14.07 31.35 11.89
CA LEU A 92 -14.17 30.63 10.64
C LEU A 92 -13.11 31.16 9.67
N ASP A 93 -12.16 30.32 9.29
CA ASP A 93 -11.06 30.69 8.39
C ASP A 93 -11.31 30.21 6.95
N GLY A 94 -12.11 29.16 6.79
CA GLY A 94 -12.40 28.59 5.47
C GLY A 94 -13.06 27.23 5.57
N PHE A 95 -12.87 26.43 4.53
CA PHE A 95 -13.45 25.10 4.43
C PHE A 95 -12.40 24.01 4.28
N PHE A 96 -12.67 22.86 4.88
CA PHE A 96 -12.07 21.60 4.47
C PHE A 96 -12.99 20.87 3.52
N VAL A 97 -12.41 20.33 2.45
CA VAL A 97 -13.06 19.33 1.62
C VAL A 97 -12.32 18.00 1.71
N GLY A 98 -13.05 16.94 2.03
CA GLY A 98 -12.50 15.61 2.27
C GLY A 98 -13.39 14.52 1.71
N LEU A 99 -12.78 13.45 1.23
CA LEU A 99 -13.45 12.44 0.44
C LEU A 99 -13.99 11.28 1.29
N ASN A 100 -15.22 10.88 1.00
CA ASN A 100 -15.82 9.64 1.49
C ASN A 100 -15.91 8.65 0.32
N LEU A 101 -15.14 7.56 0.40
CA LEU A 101 -15.10 6.52 -0.63
C LEU A 101 -15.99 5.34 -0.24
N HIS A 102 -17.02 5.08 -1.05
CA HIS A 102 -17.85 3.89 -0.93
C HIS A 102 -17.29 2.81 -1.87
N THR A 103 -16.63 1.80 -1.31
CA THR A 103 -15.89 0.77 -2.07
C THR A 103 -16.80 -0.36 -2.51
N ILE A 104 -17.51 -0.99 -1.57
CA ILE A 104 -18.52 -2.04 -1.75
C ILE A 104 -19.71 -1.77 -0.82
N GLU A 105 -20.80 -2.52 -0.99
CA GLU A 105 -22.01 -2.35 -0.19
C GLU A 105 -21.70 -2.45 1.32
N GLY A 106 -21.96 -1.36 2.05
CA GLY A 106 -21.74 -1.26 3.50
C GLY A 106 -20.33 -0.79 3.93
N GLU A 107 -19.38 -0.62 3.01
CA GLU A 107 -18.03 -0.14 3.32
C GLU A 107 -17.84 1.33 2.88
N CYS A 108 -17.45 2.20 3.82
CA CYS A 108 -17.17 3.61 3.57
C CYS A 108 -15.86 4.01 4.25
N ILE A 109 -14.90 4.52 3.48
CA ILE A 109 -13.67 5.12 3.99
C ILE A 109 -13.89 6.62 4.08
N ASP A 110 -14.03 7.13 5.30
CA ASP A 110 -14.20 8.56 5.56
C ASP A 110 -12.86 9.23 5.88
N ILE A 111 -12.33 10.00 4.93
CA ILE A 111 -11.02 10.63 5.07
C ILE A 111 -11.02 11.74 6.13
N LEU A 112 -12.15 12.34 6.43
CA LEU A 112 -12.25 13.36 7.48
C LEU A 112 -12.23 12.76 8.89
N GLU A 113 -12.48 11.46 9.03
CA GLU A 113 -12.52 10.78 10.34
C GLU A 113 -11.34 9.84 10.61
N HIS A 114 -10.73 9.26 9.57
CA HIS A 114 -9.62 8.33 9.74
C HIS A 114 -8.29 9.04 10.03
N GLU A 115 -7.71 8.79 11.21
CA GLU A 115 -6.42 9.34 11.68
C GLU A 115 -5.21 9.03 10.77
N HIS A 116 -5.36 8.06 9.86
CA HIS A 116 -4.31 7.60 8.95
C HIS A 116 -4.60 7.88 7.47
N CYS A 117 -5.73 8.52 7.16
CA CYS A 117 -6.14 8.78 5.78
C CYS A 117 -5.60 10.11 5.22
N TRP A 118 -5.72 10.25 3.91
CA TRP A 118 -5.18 11.35 3.11
C TRP A 118 -5.58 12.73 3.61
N LEU A 119 -4.79 13.73 3.23
CA LEU A 119 -4.93 15.08 3.75
C LEU A 119 -6.14 15.79 3.09
N PRO A 120 -7.10 16.34 3.85
CA PRO A 120 -8.19 17.13 3.29
C PRO A 120 -7.63 18.39 2.63
N VAL A 121 -8.31 18.86 1.59
CA VAL A 121 -7.94 20.09 0.87
C VAL A 121 -8.54 21.27 1.62
N TYR A 122 -7.73 22.31 1.81
CA TYR A 122 -8.14 23.56 2.45
C TYR A 122 -8.50 24.63 1.41
N PHE A 123 -9.66 25.26 1.61
CA PHE A 123 -10.12 26.43 0.88
C PHE A 123 -10.09 27.67 1.79
N PRO A 124 -9.13 28.59 1.62
CA PRO A 124 -8.99 29.81 2.42
C PRO A 124 -10.01 30.86 1.98
N VAL A 125 -11.26 30.70 2.40
CA VAL A 125 -12.38 31.57 1.98
C VAL A 125 -12.47 32.83 2.83
N PHE A 126 -12.32 32.70 4.15
CA PHE A 126 -12.55 33.79 5.09
C PHE A 126 -11.22 34.23 5.69
N GLU A 127 -10.39 34.94 4.93
CA GLU A 127 -9.10 35.46 5.41
C GLU A 127 -9.25 36.91 5.91
N PRO A 128 -8.74 37.29 7.11
CA PRO A 128 -7.92 36.55 8.07
C PRO A 128 -8.73 35.80 9.15
N GLY A 129 -9.96 35.42 8.83
CA GLY A 129 -10.91 34.77 9.73
C GLY A 129 -12.11 35.66 10.00
N ILE A 130 -13.30 35.06 10.09
CA ILE A 130 -14.52 35.74 10.51
C ILE A 130 -15.10 35.09 11.77
N ASN A 131 -15.48 35.92 12.75
CA ASN A 131 -16.17 35.41 13.94
C ASN A 131 -17.57 34.93 13.56
N VAL A 132 -17.87 33.71 13.96
CA VAL A 132 -19.17 33.07 13.80
C VAL A 132 -19.68 32.57 15.14
N ASP A 133 -20.99 32.61 15.29
CA ASP A 133 -21.71 32.09 16.45
C ASP A 133 -22.44 30.80 16.13
N LYS A 134 -22.59 29.95 17.14
CA LYS A 134 -23.44 28.77 17.03
C LYS A 134 -24.85 29.17 16.59
N GLY A 135 -25.31 28.61 15.49
CA GLY A 135 -26.60 28.92 14.87
C GLY A 135 -26.48 29.78 13.61
N ASP A 136 -25.32 30.42 13.35
CA ASP A 136 -25.07 31.06 12.07
C ASP A 136 -25.13 30.02 10.93
N VAL A 137 -25.53 30.45 9.74
CA VAL A 137 -25.81 29.57 8.60
C VAL A 137 -24.99 30.01 7.40
N ILE A 138 -24.35 29.04 6.73
CA ILE A 138 -23.70 29.26 5.44
C ILE A 138 -24.60 28.65 4.36
N GLU A 139 -25.07 29.47 3.43
CA GLU A 139 -25.80 29.02 2.23
C GLU A 139 -24.96 29.33 1.00
N ALA A 140 -24.58 28.30 0.23
CA ALA A 140 -23.68 28.48 -0.90
C ALA A 140 -23.99 27.55 -2.06
N PHE A 141 -23.54 27.92 -3.25
CA PHE A 141 -23.51 27.08 -4.43
C PHE A 141 -22.11 26.54 -4.64
N CYS A 142 -21.98 25.22 -4.69
CA CYS A 142 -20.77 24.52 -5.12
C CYS A 142 -20.89 24.24 -6.61
N THR A 143 -19.90 24.69 -7.38
CA THR A 143 -19.86 24.52 -8.84
C THR A 143 -18.60 23.79 -9.24
N ARG A 144 -18.73 22.86 -10.19
CA ARG A 144 -17.62 22.26 -10.93
C ARG A 144 -17.76 22.59 -12.40
N THR A 145 -16.70 23.13 -12.98
CA THR A 145 -16.56 23.32 -14.43
C THR A 145 -15.31 22.61 -14.92
N LEU A 146 -15.28 22.22 -16.19
CA LEU A 146 -14.10 21.59 -16.76
C LEU A 146 -13.11 22.68 -17.19
N CYS A 147 -11.83 22.57 -16.83
CA CYS A 147 -10.84 23.56 -17.26
C CYS A 147 -10.50 23.44 -18.75
N GLU A 148 -9.75 24.40 -19.30
CA GLU A 148 -9.42 24.48 -20.74
C GLU A 148 -8.75 23.21 -21.31
N ASN A 149 -8.08 22.42 -20.47
CA ASN A 149 -7.46 21.18 -20.91
C ASN A 149 -8.44 20.00 -21.08
N HIS A 150 -9.73 20.21 -20.78
CA HIS A 150 -10.80 19.23 -20.84
C HIS A 150 -10.58 17.96 -20.00
N LEU A 151 -9.71 18.01 -19.00
CA LEU A 151 -9.39 16.89 -18.12
C LEU A 151 -9.70 17.17 -16.66
N ASN A 152 -9.33 18.36 -16.17
CA ASN A 152 -9.29 18.62 -14.74
C ASN A 152 -10.37 19.64 -14.34
N PRO A 153 -11.03 19.46 -13.18
CA PRO A 153 -12.09 20.37 -12.78
C PRO A 153 -11.54 21.65 -12.15
N ASN A 154 -12.18 22.78 -12.46
CA ASN A 154 -12.19 23.98 -11.64
C ASN A 154 -13.38 23.92 -10.68
N TYR A 155 -13.21 24.44 -9.47
CA TYR A 155 -14.29 24.53 -8.49
C TYR A 155 -14.55 25.97 -8.09
N ALA A 156 -15.80 26.29 -7.78
CA ALA A 156 -16.17 27.56 -7.16
C ALA A 156 -17.17 27.33 -6.02
N ILE A 157 -17.05 28.15 -4.97
CA ILE A 157 -18.02 28.25 -3.88
C ILE A 157 -18.44 29.71 -3.78
N ARG A 158 -19.74 29.96 -3.95
CA ARG A 158 -20.34 31.30 -3.90
C ARG A 158 -21.52 31.29 -2.97
N GLY A 159 -21.61 32.20 -2.02
CA GLY A 159 -22.70 32.15 -1.07
C GLY A 159 -22.69 33.26 -0.04
N HIS A 160 -23.49 33.04 0.99
CA HIS A 160 -23.76 33.97 2.07
C HIS A 160 -23.53 33.28 3.41
N LEU A 161 -22.85 33.98 4.33
CA LEU A 161 -22.84 33.68 5.75
C LEU A 161 -23.89 34.56 6.43
N LEU A 162 -24.98 33.92 6.85
CA LEU A 162 -26.12 34.52 7.53
C LEU A 162 -25.92 34.39 9.02
N LYS A 163 -25.63 35.51 9.69
CA LYS A 163 -25.45 35.54 11.14
C LYS A 163 -26.77 35.65 11.89
N THR A 164 -26.79 35.08 13.08
CA THR A 164 -27.92 35.16 14.01
C THR A 164 -28.25 36.58 14.44
N ASN A 165 -27.29 37.51 14.37
CA ASN A 165 -27.51 38.94 14.62
C ASN A 165 -28.14 39.70 13.43
N GLY A 166 -28.40 39.02 12.30
CA GLY A 166 -28.99 39.60 11.10
C GLY A 166 -27.99 40.12 10.07
N GLU A 167 -26.67 40.05 10.32
CA GLU A 167 -25.66 40.32 9.29
C GLU A 167 -25.70 39.26 8.19
N ASP A 168 -25.56 39.71 6.94
CA ASP A 168 -25.45 38.87 5.74
C ASP A 168 -24.14 39.22 5.04
N ILE A 169 -23.29 38.21 4.87
CA ILE A 169 -21.92 38.38 4.37
C ILE A 169 -21.73 37.50 3.15
N GLU A 170 -21.68 38.12 1.98
CA GLU A 170 -21.38 37.47 0.71
C GLU A 170 -19.90 37.03 0.66
N PHE A 171 -19.64 35.86 0.08
CA PHE A 171 -18.30 35.37 -0.18
C PHE A 171 -18.22 34.59 -1.50
N GLU A 172 -17.03 34.63 -2.11
CA GLU A 172 -16.68 33.83 -3.27
C GLU A 172 -15.28 33.23 -3.08
N TYR A 173 -15.12 31.98 -3.49
CA TYR A 173 -13.81 31.35 -3.62
C TYR A 173 -13.76 30.50 -4.89
N ILE A 174 -12.68 30.65 -5.66
CA ILE A 174 -12.42 29.90 -6.88
C ILE A 174 -11.13 29.08 -6.70
N SER A 175 -11.24 27.78 -6.96
CA SER A 175 -10.12 26.84 -6.95
C SER A 175 -9.85 26.34 -8.36
N SER A 176 -9.00 27.07 -9.09
CA SER A 176 -8.57 26.69 -10.43
C SER A 176 -7.48 25.62 -10.39
N HIS A 177 -7.44 24.73 -11.39
CA HIS A 177 -6.41 23.68 -11.48
C HIS A 177 -5.27 24.04 -12.45
N TRP A 178 -5.53 24.85 -13.48
CA TRP A 178 -4.59 25.08 -14.58
C TRP A 178 -4.55 26.52 -15.09
N GLU A 179 -4.95 27.47 -14.24
CA GLU A 179 -4.95 28.89 -14.60
C GLU A 179 -3.73 29.58 -14.01
N LYS A 180 -3.25 30.64 -14.67
CA LYS A 180 -2.11 31.46 -14.24
C LYS A 180 -2.49 32.41 -13.10
N MET A 181 -3.12 31.86 -12.07
CA MET A 181 -3.55 32.60 -10.89
C MET A 181 -2.66 32.22 -9.72
N PHE A 182 -1.96 33.19 -9.15
CA PHE A 182 -0.96 32.99 -8.10
C PHE A 182 -1.07 34.09 -7.05
N LYS A 183 -1.01 33.70 -5.77
CA LYS A 183 -1.17 34.60 -4.62
C LYS A 183 -2.53 35.32 -4.62
N GLN A 184 -3.61 34.62 -4.99
CA GLN A 184 -4.95 35.20 -5.11
C GLN A 184 -5.56 35.60 -3.77
N THR A 185 -5.32 34.80 -2.73
CA THR A 185 -5.82 35.07 -1.38
C THR A 185 -4.69 35.54 -0.46
N PRO A 186 -5.00 36.28 0.61
CA PRO A 186 -4.02 36.65 1.63
C PRO A 186 -3.25 35.44 2.19
N PHE A 187 -3.92 34.27 2.28
CA PHE A 187 -3.27 33.02 2.67
C PHE A 187 -2.11 32.64 1.73
N TYR A 188 -2.38 32.58 0.41
CA TYR A 188 -1.36 32.24 -0.59
C TYR A 188 -0.28 33.33 -0.70
N GLN A 189 -0.64 34.60 -0.51
CA GLN A 189 0.34 35.70 -0.43
C GLN A 189 1.34 35.50 0.70
N ARG A 190 0.87 35.12 1.90
CA ARG A 190 1.75 34.81 3.05
C ARG A 190 2.53 33.51 2.83
N LEU A 191 1.87 32.45 2.35
CA LEU A 191 2.50 31.16 2.10
C LEU A 191 3.65 31.26 1.11
N PHE A 192 3.48 32.07 0.05
CA PHE A 192 4.47 32.27 -1.01
C PHE A 192 5.24 33.59 -0.89
N ALA A 193 5.28 34.22 0.29
CA ALA A 193 6.14 35.38 0.54
C ALA A 193 7.62 35.02 0.31
N ASP A 194 8.44 35.98 -0.13
CA ASP A 194 9.73 35.80 -0.84
C ASP A 194 10.83 34.99 -0.11
N ASN A 195 10.59 34.47 1.10
CA ASN A 195 11.51 33.60 1.82
C ASN A 195 11.01 32.16 2.05
N ASN A 196 9.77 31.85 1.66
CA ASN A 196 9.13 30.57 1.99
C ASN A 196 9.36 29.47 0.94
N LEU A 197 9.71 29.80 -0.31
CA LEU A 197 10.03 28.81 -1.34
C LEU A 197 11.49 28.85 -1.79
N GLU A 198 12.12 30.04 -1.88
CA GLU A 198 13.47 30.23 -2.44
C GLU A 198 14.57 29.43 -1.70
N ASN A 199 14.35 29.13 -0.41
CA ASN A 199 15.28 28.35 0.42
C ASN A 199 15.34 26.85 0.09
N TYR A 200 14.41 26.32 -0.70
CA TYR A 200 14.43 24.91 -1.11
C TYR A 200 15.27 24.66 -2.37
N ALA A 201 15.42 25.68 -3.22
CA ALA A 201 16.26 25.66 -4.42
C ALA A 201 17.74 25.99 -4.13
N THR A 202 17.97 26.91 -3.19
CA THR A 202 19.29 27.54 -2.95
C THR A 202 20.16 26.82 -1.91
N ASN A 203 19.69 25.71 -1.34
CA ASN A 203 20.59 24.79 -0.67
C ASN A 203 21.45 24.07 -1.71
N GLN A 204 22.56 24.74 -2.04
CA GLN A 204 23.76 24.23 -2.68
C GLN A 204 23.92 22.72 -2.44
N SER A 205 24.08 21.98 -3.54
CA SER A 205 24.49 20.57 -3.51
C SER A 205 23.57 19.63 -2.71
N TYR A 206 22.33 19.44 -3.17
CA TYR A 206 21.97 18.03 -3.40
C TYR A 206 22.85 17.55 -4.57
N GLN A 207 24.12 17.26 -4.29
CA GLN A 207 24.66 16.04 -4.87
C GLN A 207 23.61 15.02 -4.45
N GLN A 208 22.85 14.48 -5.39
CA GLN A 208 22.18 13.21 -5.15
C GLN A 208 23.29 12.31 -4.65
N LYS A 209 23.45 12.18 -3.34
CA LYS A 209 24.18 11.08 -2.77
C LYS A 209 23.30 9.92 -3.13
N VAL A 210 23.58 9.34 -4.30
CA VAL A 210 22.95 8.13 -4.78
C VAL A 210 23.28 7.12 -3.71
N LEU A 211 22.32 6.92 -2.79
CA LEU A 211 22.48 5.97 -1.71
C LEU A 211 22.56 4.62 -2.39
N SER A 212 23.63 3.89 -2.12
CA SER A 212 23.75 2.51 -2.58
C SER A 212 22.58 1.69 -2.03
N SER A 213 22.24 0.63 -2.75
CA SER A 213 21.27 -0.39 -2.30
C SER A 213 21.58 -0.84 -0.86
N THR A 214 22.86 -1.00 -0.53
CA THR A 214 23.37 -1.35 0.80
C THR A 214 23.08 -0.29 1.87
N GLU A 215 23.26 1.00 1.56
CA GLU A 215 22.97 2.09 2.49
C GLU A 215 21.46 2.20 2.78
N LEU A 216 20.62 2.03 1.75
CA LEU A 216 19.16 2.00 1.88
C LEU A 216 18.71 0.83 2.75
N ARG A 217 19.22 -0.38 2.48
CA ARG A 217 18.91 -1.59 3.27
C ARG A 217 19.31 -1.40 4.73
N SER A 218 20.53 -0.93 5.00
CA SER A 218 21.03 -0.69 6.36
C SER A 218 20.21 0.36 7.11
N HIS A 219 19.67 1.36 6.40
CA HIS A 219 18.75 2.31 6.98
C HIS A 219 17.41 1.66 7.37
N LEU A 220 16.84 0.84 6.49
CA LEU A 220 15.57 0.16 6.73
C LEU A 220 15.65 -0.92 7.81
N GLN A 221 16.74 -1.68 7.88
CA GLN A 221 16.97 -2.70 8.92
C GLN A 221 16.91 -2.14 10.36
N ARG A 222 17.21 -0.85 10.54
CA ARG A 222 17.10 -0.18 11.85
C ARG A 222 15.67 0.20 12.22
N LYS A 223 14.72 0.14 11.29
CA LYS A 223 13.35 0.63 11.46
C LYS A 223 12.28 -0.41 11.17
N LEU A 224 12.61 -1.42 10.38
CA LEU A 224 11.68 -2.42 9.86
C LEU A 224 12.23 -3.83 10.09
N PRO A 225 11.37 -4.81 10.38
CA PRO A 225 11.73 -6.23 10.34
C PRO A 225 12.20 -6.64 8.94
N ASP A 226 13.07 -7.67 8.85
CA ASP A 226 13.69 -8.11 7.59
C ASP A 226 12.70 -8.39 6.46
N TYR A 227 11.54 -8.97 6.77
CA TYR A 227 10.51 -9.32 5.77
C TYR A 227 9.79 -8.10 5.17
N MET A 228 9.93 -6.90 5.74
CA MET A 228 9.39 -5.65 5.19
C MET A 228 10.41 -4.90 4.32
N ILE A 229 11.66 -5.39 4.24
CA ILE A 229 12.71 -4.73 3.49
C ILE A 229 12.69 -5.25 2.05
N PRO A 230 12.63 -4.36 1.03
CA PRO A 230 12.64 -4.78 -0.36
C PRO A 230 13.80 -5.75 -0.68
N GLY A 231 13.50 -6.81 -1.43
CA GLY A 231 14.53 -7.74 -1.92
C GLY A 231 15.51 -7.07 -2.88
N THR A 232 15.09 -6.05 -3.61
CA THR A 232 15.92 -5.32 -4.57
C THR A 232 15.61 -3.82 -4.52
N PHE A 233 16.65 -3.01 -4.68
CA PHE A 233 16.52 -1.56 -4.90
C PHE A 233 16.95 -1.25 -6.33
N VAL A 234 16.08 -0.63 -7.10
CA VAL A 234 16.38 -0.18 -8.47
C VAL A 234 16.41 1.34 -8.47
N ILE A 235 17.55 1.91 -8.84
CA ILE A 235 17.72 3.36 -8.96
C ILE A 235 17.32 3.74 -10.39
N LEU A 236 16.37 4.65 -10.51
CA LEU A 236 15.88 5.16 -11.78
C LEU A 236 16.18 6.65 -11.86
N GLU A 237 16.64 7.12 -13.01
CA GLU A 237 16.79 8.56 -13.28
C GLU A 237 15.41 9.24 -13.36
N SER A 238 14.42 8.54 -13.90
CA SER A 238 13.02 9.00 -13.97
C SER A 238 12.06 7.81 -13.94
N ILE A 239 10.83 8.05 -13.47
CA ILE A 239 9.76 7.04 -13.52
C ILE A 239 9.25 6.99 -14.97
N PRO A 240 9.33 5.84 -15.67
CA PRO A 240 8.81 5.74 -17.02
C PRO A 240 7.29 5.89 -17.01
N LEU A 241 6.78 6.70 -17.93
CA LEU A 241 5.36 6.95 -18.08
C LEU A 241 4.88 6.43 -19.45
N THR A 242 3.66 5.91 -19.48
CA THR A 242 2.92 5.62 -20.71
C THR A 242 2.58 6.92 -21.45
N ALA A 243 2.16 6.83 -22.71
CA ALA A 243 1.70 7.98 -23.50
C ALA A 243 0.57 8.78 -22.80
N ASN A 244 -0.19 8.14 -21.91
CA ASN A 244 -1.27 8.75 -21.13
C ASN A 244 -0.80 9.29 -19.77
N GLY A 245 0.51 9.40 -19.53
CA GLY A 245 1.08 9.96 -18.30
C GLY A 245 0.99 9.05 -17.06
N LYS A 246 0.43 7.84 -17.18
CA LYS A 246 0.43 6.84 -16.10
C LYS A 246 1.78 6.14 -16.03
N VAL A 247 2.19 5.70 -14.84
CA VAL A 247 3.40 4.88 -14.65
C VAL A 247 3.37 3.64 -15.56
N ASP A 248 4.40 3.50 -16.39
CA ASP A 248 4.57 2.32 -17.24
C ASP A 248 5.21 1.18 -16.43
N LYS A 249 4.35 0.35 -15.84
CA LYS A 249 4.78 -0.81 -15.05
C LYS A 249 5.56 -1.84 -15.88
N LYS A 250 5.38 -1.89 -17.20
CA LYS A 250 6.14 -2.80 -18.06
C LYS A 250 7.56 -2.28 -18.23
N ALA A 251 7.72 -0.98 -18.45
CA ALA A 251 9.03 -0.35 -18.49
C ALA A 251 9.76 -0.35 -17.12
N LEU A 252 9.01 -0.50 -16.02
CA LEU A 252 9.56 -0.74 -14.67
C LEU A 252 9.95 -2.20 -14.41
N SER A 253 9.54 -3.15 -15.26
CA SER A 253 9.90 -4.55 -15.08
C SER A 253 11.41 -4.66 -15.24
N ALA A 254 12.10 -5.12 -14.20
CA ALA A 254 13.56 -5.13 -14.15
C ALA A 254 14.15 -5.77 -15.43
N PRO A 255 15.23 -5.22 -16.01
CA PRO A 255 15.92 -5.90 -17.09
C PRO A 255 16.30 -7.31 -16.65
N ASP A 256 16.25 -8.28 -17.56
CA ASP A 256 16.56 -9.72 -17.39
C ASP A 256 17.97 -10.03 -16.82
N GLY A 257 18.74 -9.00 -16.47
CA GLY A 257 19.90 -9.11 -15.61
C GLY A 257 19.71 -8.17 -14.44
N ILE A 258 19.45 -8.75 -13.26
CA ILE A 258 19.82 -8.12 -11.99
C ILE A 258 21.23 -7.56 -12.20
N LEU A 259 21.39 -6.24 -12.19
CA LEU A 259 22.70 -5.60 -12.20
C LEU A 259 23.36 -5.99 -10.86
N ARG A 260 24.02 -7.15 -10.87
CA ARG A 260 24.72 -7.75 -9.75
C ARG A 260 25.95 -6.88 -9.48
N GLU A 261 25.84 -5.95 -8.54
CA GLU A 261 27.00 -5.26 -8.00
C GLU A 261 27.91 -6.23 -7.20
N SER A 262 27.42 -7.42 -6.84
CA SER A 262 28.21 -8.45 -6.16
C SER A 262 29.16 -9.17 -7.14
N LYS A 263 30.47 -9.06 -6.85
CA LYS A 263 31.51 -9.84 -7.53
C LYS A 263 31.22 -11.34 -7.33
N TYR A 264 31.12 -12.10 -8.43
CA TYR A 264 30.92 -13.55 -8.36
C TYR A 264 32.09 -14.24 -7.64
N ILE A 265 31.77 -15.08 -6.66
CA ILE A 265 32.71 -15.90 -5.90
C ILE A 265 32.21 -17.34 -5.93
N ALA A 266 33.04 -18.24 -6.46
CA ALA A 266 32.71 -19.66 -6.62
C ALA A 266 32.71 -20.41 -5.27
N PRO A 267 31.95 -21.51 -5.15
CA PRO A 267 31.96 -22.36 -3.96
C PRO A 267 33.31 -23.02 -3.72
N ARG A 268 33.71 -23.09 -2.45
CA ARG A 268 35.02 -23.56 -1.98
C ARG A 268 34.92 -24.93 -1.32
N THR A 269 33.86 -25.17 -0.55
CA THR A 269 33.65 -26.44 0.18
C THR A 269 32.62 -27.32 -0.52
N GLU A 270 32.58 -28.62 -0.21
CA GLU A 270 31.56 -29.54 -0.77
C GLU A 270 30.13 -29.14 -0.38
N ILE A 271 29.92 -28.69 0.86
CA ILE A 271 28.62 -28.17 1.31
C ILE A 271 28.23 -26.92 0.50
N GLU A 272 29.17 -25.99 0.32
CA GLU A 272 28.92 -24.80 -0.53
C GLU A 272 28.55 -25.22 -1.96
N LYS A 273 29.27 -26.17 -2.57
CA LYS A 273 28.97 -26.66 -3.93
C LYS A 273 27.57 -27.26 -4.04
N ILE A 274 27.18 -28.09 -3.06
CA ILE A 274 25.85 -28.71 -3.04
C ILE A 274 24.77 -27.65 -2.89
N LEU A 275 24.92 -26.72 -1.94
CA LEU A 275 23.95 -25.65 -1.71
C LEU A 275 23.86 -24.71 -2.92
N THR A 276 24.98 -24.32 -3.53
CA THR A 276 25.02 -23.54 -4.77
C THR A 276 24.23 -24.23 -5.88
N LYS A 277 24.44 -25.53 -6.09
CA LYS A 277 23.72 -26.28 -7.12
C LYS A 277 22.21 -26.32 -6.87
N ILE A 278 21.80 -26.59 -5.63
CA ILE A 278 20.39 -26.58 -5.25
C ILE A 278 19.77 -25.21 -5.53
N TRP A 279 20.47 -24.13 -5.18
CA TRP A 279 19.99 -22.77 -5.40
C TRP A 279 19.88 -22.43 -6.89
N GLN A 280 20.88 -22.78 -7.70
CA GLN A 280 20.84 -22.60 -9.16
C GLN A 280 19.64 -23.30 -9.79
N GLU A 281 19.35 -24.53 -9.40
CA GLU A 281 18.23 -25.32 -9.92
C GLU A 281 16.87 -24.74 -9.51
N LEU A 282 16.73 -24.32 -8.25
CA LEU A 282 15.46 -23.84 -7.71
C LEU A 282 15.13 -22.40 -8.12
N LEU A 283 16.14 -21.55 -8.23
CA LEU A 283 16.01 -20.15 -8.63
C LEU A 283 16.12 -19.97 -10.15
N ILE A 284 16.46 -21.04 -10.89
CA ILE A 284 16.63 -21.02 -12.35
C ILE A 284 17.71 -19.99 -12.75
N LEU A 285 18.86 -20.05 -12.08
CA LEU A 285 19.98 -19.14 -12.30
C LEU A 285 21.22 -19.89 -12.78
N GLU A 286 21.86 -19.41 -13.85
CA GLU A 286 23.09 -20.01 -14.36
C GLU A 286 24.26 -19.92 -13.37
N LYS A 287 24.35 -18.82 -12.60
CA LYS A 287 25.42 -18.57 -11.63
C LYS A 287 24.86 -17.97 -10.35
N VAL A 288 25.27 -18.55 -9.22
CA VAL A 288 25.02 -18.07 -7.85
C VAL A 288 26.36 -17.98 -7.13
N SER A 289 26.70 -16.80 -6.63
CA SER A 289 27.88 -16.54 -5.80
C SER A 289 27.64 -17.05 -4.37
N ILE A 290 28.67 -17.51 -3.67
CA ILE A 290 28.51 -17.95 -2.26
C ILE A 290 28.16 -16.83 -1.28
N HIS A 291 28.20 -15.57 -1.73
CA HIS A 291 27.82 -14.38 -0.97
C HIS A 291 26.51 -13.76 -1.49
N ASP A 292 25.87 -14.34 -2.50
CA ASP A 292 24.56 -13.88 -2.91
C ASP A 292 23.55 -14.18 -1.79
N ASN A 293 22.71 -13.19 -1.48
CA ASN A 293 21.65 -13.33 -0.52
C ASN A 293 20.47 -14.06 -1.17
N PHE A 294 20.02 -15.18 -0.58
CA PHE A 294 18.95 -16.03 -1.08
C PHE A 294 17.69 -15.25 -1.51
N PHE A 295 17.25 -14.31 -0.69
CA PHE A 295 16.01 -13.57 -0.89
C PHE A 295 16.15 -12.44 -1.91
N GLU A 296 17.36 -11.90 -2.07
CA GLU A 296 17.64 -10.88 -3.10
C GLU A 296 17.65 -11.47 -4.51
N ILE A 297 18.00 -12.75 -4.64
CA ILE A 297 18.07 -13.47 -5.92
C ILE A 297 16.80 -14.26 -6.25
N GLY A 298 15.68 -13.97 -5.58
CA GLY A 298 14.37 -14.56 -5.87
C GLY A 298 13.92 -15.70 -4.95
N GLY A 299 14.67 -15.96 -3.87
CA GLY A 299 14.29 -16.94 -2.84
C GLY A 299 13.07 -16.50 -2.02
N ASP A 300 12.23 -17.45 -1.64
CA ASP A 300 11.09 -17.24 -0.75
C ASP A 300 10.95 -18.38 0.28
N SER A 301 9.84 -18.36 1.03
CA SER A 301 9.55 -19.39 2.04
C SER A 301 9.32 -20.79 1.46
N ILE A 302 8.72 -20.91 0.26
CA ILE A 302 8.46 -22.19 -0.40
C ILE A 302 9.78 -22.77 -0.92
N LEU A 303 10.59 -21.94 -1.57
CA LEU A 303 11.92 -22.33 -2.04
C LEU A 303 12.83 -22.71 -0.85
N SER A 304 12.72 -22.01 0.29
CA SER A 304 13.46 -22.37 1.51
C SER A 304 13.13 -23.80 1.98
N ILE A 305 11.87 -24.20 1.95
CA ILE A 305 11.44 -25.57 2.31
C ILE A 305 11.99 -26.59 1.31
N GLN A 306 11.96 -26.27 0.01
CA GLN A 306 12.51 -27.13 -1.04
C GLN A 306 14.04 -27.27 -0.93
N VAL A 307 14.76 -26.19 -0.63
CA VAL A 307 16.21 -26.20 -0.35
C VAL A 307 16.51 -27.17 0.78
N VAL A 308 15.80 -27.05 1.91
CA VAL A 308 15.96 -27.94 3.07
C VAL A 308 15.72 -29.40 2.70
N SER A 309 14.64 -29.67 1.96
CA SER A 309 14.31 -31.04 1.54
C SER A 309 15.37 -31.64 0.62
N ARG A 310 15.87 -30.88 -0.38
CA ARG A 310 16.90 -31.36 -1.32
C ARG A 310 18.25 -31.51 -0.63
N ALA A 311 18.62 -30.56 0.23
CA ALA A 311 19.85 -30.63 1.02
C ALA A 311 19.86 -31.87 1.92
N LYS A 312 18.73 -32.17 2.58
CA LYS A 312 18.57 -33.36 3.41
C LYS A 312 18.78 -34.66 2.62
N ASN A 313 18.26 -34.75 1.40
CA ASN A 313 18.45 -35.91 0.52
C ASN A 313 19.92 -36.11 0.10
N LEU A 314 20.73 -35.05 0.17
CA LEU A 314 22.16 -35.05 -0.10
C LEU A 314 23.00 -35.11 1.19
N GLY A 315 22.39 -35.48 2.32
CA GLY A 315 23.08 -35.66 3.61
C GLY A 315 23.37 -34.37 4.37
N ILE A 316 22.82 -33.22 3.94
CA ILE A 316 23.00 -31.91 4.58
C ILE A 316 21.75 -31.54 5.38
N GLN A 317 21.88 -31.42 6.70
CA GLN A 317 20.82 -30.96 7.59
C GLN A 317 20.90 -29.45 7.82
N ILE A 318 19.88 -28.77 7.33
CA ILE A 318 19.58 -27.36 7.55
C ILE A 318 18.08 -27.20 7.82
N THR A 319 17.67 -26.11 8.43
CA THR A 319 16.27 -25.77 8.71
C THR A 319 15.86 -24.50 7.97
N PRO A 320 14.55 -24.28 7.71
CA PRO A 320 14.10 -23.02 7.11
C PRO A 320 14.53 -21.81 7.96
N LYS A 321 14.46 -21.93 9.29
CA LYS A 321 14.93 -20.90 10.22
C LYS A 321 16.40 -20.53 9.99
N GLN A 322 17.27 -21.52 9.76
CA GLN A 322 18.68 -21.26 9.49
C GLN A 322 18.90 -20.52 8.17
N ILE A 323 18.10 -20.77 7.12
CA ILE A 323 18.19 -20.02 5.85
C ILE A 323 17.83 -18.54 6.08
N PHE A 324 16.79 -18.26 6.86
CA PHE A 324 16.43 -16.88 7.22
C PHE A 324 17.51 -16.16 8.04
N GLN A 325 18.22 -16.90 8.91
CA GLN A 325 19.28 -16.35 9.75
C GLN A 325 20.64 -16.26 9.06
N ASN A 326 20.88 -17.08 8.04
CA ASN A 326 22.16 -17.24 7.35
C ASN A 326 21.87 -17.20 5.83
N GLN A 327 21.67 -15.99 5.32
CA GLN A 327 21.02 -15.76 4.04
C GLN A 327 21.95 -15.96 2.85
N THR A 328 23.24 -16.24 3.09
CA THR A 328 24.23 -16.57 2.07
C THR A 328 24.66 -18.04 2.19
N ILE A 329 25.11 -18.63 1.08
CA ILE A 329 25.63 -20.01 1.07
C ILE A 329 26.84 -20.15 2.02
N THR A 330 27.70 -19.12 2.09
CA THR A 330 28.85 -19.10 2.99
C THR A 330 28.44 -19.19 4.46
N GLU A 331 27.40 -18.45 4.87
CA GLU A 331 26.90 -18.47 6.25
C GLU A 331 26.15 -19.77 6.54
N LEU A 332 25.31 -20.20 5.60
CA LEU A 332 24.49 -21.40 5.74
C LEU A 332 25.37 -22.65 5.85
N ALA A 333 26.47 -22.72 5.08
CA ALA A 333 27.41 -23.82 5.13
C ALA A 333 28.11 -23.97 6.50
N LYS A 334 28.26 -22.88 7.28
CA LYS A 334 28.86 -22.93 8.62
C LYS A 334 27.96 -23.56 9.68
N VAL A 335 26.65 -23.49 9.48
CA VAL A 335 25.63 -23.99 10.43
C VAL A 335 24.99 -25.30 9.96
N ALA A 336 25.37 -25.78 8.79
CA ALA A 336 24.91 -27.03 8.21
C ALA A 336 25.60 -28.22 8.91
N ASN A 337 24.80 -29.21 9.32
CA ASN A 337 25.33 -30.46 9.85
C ASN A 337 25.29 -31.54 8.77
N THR A 338 26.28 -32.43 8.74
CA THR A 338 26.23 -33.65 7.92
C THR A 338 25.66 -34.79 8.74
N THR A 339 24.80 -35.59 8.15
CA THR A 339 24.29 -36.82 8.78
C THR A 339 24.32 -37.97 7.82
N ASP A 340 24.55 -39.17 8.36
CA ASP A 340 24.33 -40.40 7.60
C ASP A 340 22.90 -40.43 7.10
N ASN A 341 22.73 -40.69 5.81
CA ASN A 341 21.44 -40.73 5.15
C ASN A 341 20.53 -41.73 5.88
N VAL A 342 19.61 -41.22 6.70
CA VAL A 342 18.50 -42.01 7.21
C VAL A 342 17.57 -42.22 6.03
N SER A 343 17.83 -43.28 5.26
CA SER A 343 16.96 -43.72 4.18
C SER A 343 15.61 -44.08 4.78
N ALA A 344 14.67 -43.15 4.69
CA ALA A 344 13.28 -43.45 4.97
C ALA A 344 12.84 -44.50 3.94
N LYS A 345 12.42 -45.69 4.42
CA LYS A 345 11.93 -46.74 3.55
C LYS A 345 10.70 -46.23 2.80
N GLN A 346 10.82 -46.03 1.49
CA GLN A 346 9.75 -45.58 0.59
C GLN A 346 8.78 -46.72 0.18
N GLY A 347 8.63 -47.73 1.04
CA GLY A 347 7.74 -48.86 0.78
C GLY A 347 6.30 -48.52 1.17
N LEU A 348 5.35 -49.31 0.67
CA LEU A 348 3.95 -49.23 1.07
C LEU A 348 3.83 -49.34 2.59
N VAL A 349 3.22 -48.34 3.24
CA VAL A 349 2.97 -48.37 4.68
C VAL A 349 1.67 -49.12 4.95
N THR A 350 1.76 -50.20 5.72
CA THR A 350 0.62 -51.01 6.16
C THR A 350 0.71 -51.29 7.66
N GLY A 351 -0.43 -51.50 8.31
CA GLY A 351 -0.51 -51.77 9.75
C GLY A 351 -0.89 -50.55 10.58
N ILE A 352 -0.72 -50.67 11.90
CA ILE A 352 -1.07 -49.64 12.87
C ILE A 352 0.09 -48.65 12.99
N ALA A 353 -0.21 -47.35 12.87
CA ALA A 353 0.74 -46.27 13.06
C ALA A 353 0.31 -45.40 14.25
N PRO A 354 1.26 -44.85 15.04
CA PRO A 354 0.91 -43.90 16.08
C PRO A 354 0.34 -42.63 15.47
N LEU A 355 -0.60 -41.99 16.17
CA LEU A 355 -1.11 -40.68 15.77
C LEU A 355 0.02 -39.64 15.81
N THR A 356 -0.01 -38.75 14.82
CA THR A 356 0.84 -37.55 14.82
C THR A 356 0.35 -36.55 15.87
N PRO A 357 1.21 -35.62 16.35
CA PRO A 357 0.81 -34.62 17.33
C PRO A 357 -0.43 -33.80 16.91
N ILE A 358 -0.55 -33.49 15.61
CA ILE A 358 -1.71 -32.74 15.10
C ILE A 358 -2.99 -33.57 15.12
N GLN A 359 -2.92 -34.88 14.87
CA GLN A 359 -4.06 -35.78 14.96
C GLN A 359 -4.51 -35.97 16.42
N HIS A 360 -3.59 -36.08 17.37
CA HIS A 360 -3.91 -36.07 18.79
C HIS A 360 -4.64 -34.78 19.19
N TRP A 361 -4.11 -33.62 18.79
CA TRP A 361 -4.76 -32.32 19.04
C TRP A 361 -6.15 -32.23 18.40
N PHE A 362 -6.32 -32.75 17.18
CA PHE A 362 -7.60 -32.76 16.49
C PHE A 362 -8.65 -33.59 17.24
N PHE A 363 -8.35 -34.85 17.58
CA PHE A 363 -9.30 -35.72 18.27
C PHE A 363 -9.57 -35.29 19.72
N ALA A 364 -8.64 -34.56 20.36
CA ALA A 364 -8.85 -34.01 21.69
C ALA A 364 -9.92 -32.90 21.75
N GLN A 365 -10.19 -32.20 20.66
CA GLN A 365 -11.08 -31.04 20.65
C GLN A 365 -12.57 -31.38 20.80
N LYS A 366 -12.99 -32.66 20.70
CA LYS A 366 -14.39 -33.12 20.82
C LYS A 366 -15.39 -32.17 20.14
N THR A 367 -15.10 -31.79 18.89
CA THR A 367 -15.86 -30.77 18.16
C THR A 367 -17.28 -31.25 17.82
N GLN A 368 -18.30 -30.44 18.15
CA GLN A 368 -19.71 -30.73 17.83
C GLN A 368 -20.01 -30.64 16.31
N GLN A 369 -19.15 -30.00 15.52
CA GLN A 369 -19.30 -29.83 14.08
C GLN A 369 -18.16 -30.52 13.32
N SER A 370 -18.31 -31.83 13.10
CA SER A 370 -17.30 -32.69 12.46
C SER A 370 -16.92 -32.29 11.03
N HIS A 371 -17.75 -31.50 10.35
CA HIS A 371 -17.55 -31.08 8.96
C HIS A 371 -16.65 -29.84 8.79
N HIS A 372 -16.29 -29.16 9.88
CA HIS A 372 -15.56 -27.88 9.84
C HIS A 372 -14.21 -27.96 9.09
N PHE A 373 -13.57 -29.12 9.10
CA PHE A 373 -12.25 -29.34 8.50
C PHE A 373 -12.32 -30.01 7.11
N ASN A 374 -13.51 -30.13 6.52
CA ASN A 374 -13.64 -30.65 5.16
C ASN A 374 -13.04 -29.66 4.16
N GLN A 375 -12.20 -30.16 3.27
CA GLN A 375 -11.67 -29.39 2.13
C GLN A 375 -12.32 -29.91 0.85
N SER A 376 -12.97 -29.01 0.11
CA SER A 376 -13.60 -29.31 -1.19
C SER A 376 -13.02 -28.40 -2.26
N VAL A 377 -12.65 -28.97 -3.40
CA VAL A 377 -12.17 -28.23 -4.57
C VAL A 377 -13.02 -28.61 -5.77
N LEU A 378 -13.50 -27.60 -6.51
CA LEU A 378 -14.16 -27.79 -7.80
C LEU A 378 -13.12 -27.60 -8.90
N LEU A 379 -12.98 -28.59 -9.78
CA LEU A 379 -12.06 -28.55 -10.90
C LEU A 379 -12.84 -28.61 -12.21
N GLU A 380 -12.57 -27.67 -13.11
CA GLU A 380 -13.08 -27.72 -14.47
C GLU A 380 -12.20 -28.62 -15.33
N ILE A 381 -12.83 -29.52 -16.08
CA ILE A 381 -12.14 -30.46 -16.96
C ILE A 381 -12.52 -30.21 -18.43
N PRO A 382 -11.57 -30.37 -19.37
CA PRO A 382 -11.89 -30.39 -20.80
C PRO A 382 -12.96 -31.44 -21.14
N LYS A 383 -13.88 -31.11 -22.05
CA LYS A 383 -15.05 -31.96 -22.41
C LYS A 383 -14.69 -33.36 -22.94
N ASN A 384 -13.46 -33.57 -23.39
CA ASN A 384 -12.99 -34.83 -23.96
C ASN A 384 -12.41 -35.81 -22.92
N ILE A 385 -12.32 -35.43 -21.64
CA ILE A 385 -11.86 -36.34 -20.60
C ILE A 385 -12.95 -37.36 -20.27
N LYS A 386 -12.62 -38.64 -20.41
CA LYS A 386 -13.51 -39.74 -20.05
C LYS A 386 -13.45 -40.05 -18.56
N ALA A 387 -14.59 -40.39 -17.96
CA ALA A 387 -14.70 -40.73 -16.54
C ALA A 387 -13.78 -41.89 -16.10
N GLU A 388 -13.51 -42.85 -17.00
CA GLU A 388 -12.62 -43.98 -16.74
C GLU A 388 -11.17 -43.56 -16.41
N PHE A 389 -10.67 -42.48 -17.02
CA PHE A 389 -9.34 -41.97 -16.75
C PHE A 389 -9.26 -41.24 -15.41
N LEU A 390 -10.31 -40.50 -15.05
CA LEU A 390 -10.41 -39.86 -13.74
C LEU A 390 -10.45 -40.91 -12.63
N LYS A 391 -11.22 -41.99 -12.80
CA LYS A 391 -11.25 -43.10 -11.85
C LYS A 391 -9.86 -43.71 -11.66
N LYS A 392 -9.16 -44.03 -12.75
CA LYS A 392 -7.78 -44.56 -12.69
C LYS A 392 -6.82 -43.61 -12.01
N ALA A 393 -6.92 -42.31 -12.27
CA ALA A 393 -6.09 -41.30 -11.63
C ALA A 393 -6.31 -41.26 -10.10
N VAL A 394 -7.56 -41.32 -9.65
CA VAL A 394 -7.89 -41.38 -8.22
C VAL A 394 -7.38 -42.68 -7.60
N GLU A 395 -7.54 -43.83 -8.26
CA GLU A 395 -6.99 -45.12 -7.80
C GLU A 395 -5.46 -45.05 -7.63
N GLN A 396 -4.76 -44.45 -8.58
CA GLN A 396 -3.30 -44.25 -8.50
C GLN A 396 -2.90 -43.30 -7.37
N LEU A 397 -3.66 -42.23 -7.12
CA LEU A 397 -3.42 -41.34 -5.99
C LEU A 397 -3.59 -42.08 -4.65
N LEU A 398 -4.60 -42.94 -4.53
CA LEU A 398 -4.80 -43.76 -3.34
C LEU A 398 -3.63 -44.72 -3.12
N GLU A 399 -3.11 -45.36 -4.17
CA GLU A 399 -1.94 -46.24 -4.08
C GLU A 399 -0.69 -45.46 -3.64
N HIS A 400 -0.45 -44.31 -4.27
CA HIS A 400 0.76 -43.50 -4.04
C HIS A 400 0.79 -42.81 -2.68
N HIS A 401 -0.34 -42.32 -2.17
CA HIS A 401 -0.41 -41.55 -0.92
C HIS A 401 -1.06 -42.35 0.21
N ASP A 402 -0.24 -42.91 1.11
CA ASP A 402 -0.71 -43.66 2.28
C ASP A 402 -1.72 -42.87 3.13
N ALA A 403 -1.56 -41.54 3.23
CA ALA A 403 -2.45 -40.64 3.98
C ALA A 403 -3.92 -40.73 3.53
N LEU A 404 -4.18 -40.97 2.24
CA LEU A 404 -5.53 -41.10 1.70
C LEU A 404 -6.19 -42.45 2.03
N ARG A 405 -5.40 -43.42 2.49
CA ARG A 405 -5.86 -44.75 2.92
C ARG A 405 -5.95 -44.89 4.44
N LEU A 406 -5.60 -43.84 5.19
CA LEU A 406 -5.67 -43.85 6.66
C LEU A 406 -7.11 -44.03 7.14
N ARG A 407 -7.27 -44.83 8.19
CA ARG A 407 -8.52 -45.00 8.93
C ARG A 407 -8.23 -44.82 10.40
N PHE A 408 -9.06 -44.05 11.06
CA PHE A 408 -8.98 -43.84 12.51
C PHE A 408 -10.10 -44.62 13.19
N SER A 409 -9.75 -45.36 14.24
CA SER A 409 -10.67 -46.19 15.01
C SER A 409 -10.65 -45.74 16.47
N CYS A 410 -11.82 -45.60 17.10
CA CYS A 410 -11.90 -45.30 18.53
C CYS A 410 -12.09 -46.62 19.29
N VAL A 411 -11.12 -46.98 20.13
CA VAL A 411 -11.18 -48.14 21.01
C VAL A 411 -11.05 -47.62 22.44
N THR A 412 -12.04 -47.88 23.29
CA THR A 412 -12.03 -47.51 24.72
C THR A 412 -11.70 -46.03 24.99
N SER A 413 -12.29 -45.11 24.22
CA SER A 413 -12.10 -43.64 24.33
C SER A 413 -10.73 -43.10 23.89
N GLU A 414 -9.90 -43.93 23.26
CA GLU A 414 -8.65 -43.52 22.62
C GLU A 414 -8.72 -43.79 21.10
N TYR A 415 -8.26 -42.84 20.29
CA TYR A 415 -8.18 -43.01 18.84
C TYR A 415 -6.85 -43.68 18.46
N LYS A 416 -6.93 -44.68 17.59
CA LYS A 416 -5.80 -45.42 16.99
C LYS A 416 -5.92 -45.47 15.48
#